data_AF-A0A1B6IJJ0-F1
#
_entry.id   AF-A0A1B6IJJ0-F1
#
_cell.length_a   1.000
_cell.length_b   1.000
_cell.length_c   1.000
_cell.angle_alpha   90.00
_cell.angle_beta   90.00
_cell.angle_gamma   90.00
#
_symmetry.space_group_name_H-M   'P 1'
#
loop_
_entity.id
_entity.type
_entity.pdbx_description
1 polymer ?
#
loop_
_entity_poly.entity_id
_entity_poly.type
_entity_poly.pdbx_seq_one_letter_code
_entity_poly.pdbx_strand_id
1 'polypeptide(L)'
;VFMDEVRQQKMIPTIRSYLKLYTTLPLSKLASFIYGQDRSGDMEKNIEELRIHLLCFKHKMKNIVWTKGTSGLEGSFQSDSELDFYIDNDMIHIADTKVAPPYGDFFIRKIHKFDELNRKLHYTKIQ
;
A
#
# COMPACT_ATOMS: atom_id res chain seq x y z
N VAL A 1 18.25 8.47 -15.72
CA VAL A 1 18.35 7.79 -14.40
C VAL A 1 17.21 8.19 -13.46
N PHE A 2 17.20 9.38 -12.84
CA PHE A 2 16.10 9.78 -11.93
C PHE A 2 14.72 9.81 -12.61
N MET A 3 14.63 10.44 -13.79
CA MET A 3 13.36 10.51 -14.54
C MET A 3 12.84 9.15 -14.98
N ASP A 4 13.72 8.16 -15.19
CA ASP A 4 13.32 6.80 -15.55
C ASP A 4 12.67 6.10 -14.36
N GLU A 5 13.21 6.32 -13.16
CA GLU A 5 12.59 5.82 -11.93
C GLU A 5 11.24 6.49 -11.65
N VAL A 6 11.13 7.81 -11.84
CA VAL A 6 9.84 8.52 -11.70
C VAL A 6 8.80 7.97 -12.69
N ARG A 7 9.21 7.68 -13.92
CA ARG A 7 8.33 7.07 -14.94
C ARG A 7 7.86 5.68 -14.51
N GLN A 8 8.75 4.84 -13.98
CA GLN A 8 8.39 3.52 -13.46
C GLN A 8 7.41 3.59 -12.28
N GLN A 9 7.56 4.60 -11.42
CA GLN A 9 6.69 4.77 -10.25
C GLN A 9 5.33 5.39 -10.60
N LYS A 10 5.17 6.03 -11.76
CA LYS A 10 3.94 6.74 -12.14
C LYS A 10 2.69 5.85 -12.11
N MET A 11 2.82 4.58 -12.48
CA MET A 11 1.68 3.64 -12.57
C MET A 11 1.29 3.00 -11.24
N ILE A 12 2.20 3.01 -10.26
CA ILE A 12 2.04 2.34 -8.96
C ILE A 12 0.83 2.89 -8.17
N PRO A 13 0.66 4.22 -8.00
CA PRO A 13 -0.49 4.77 -7.28
C PRO A 13 -1.83 4.39 -7.92
N THR A 14 -1.89 4.34 -9.25
CA THR A 14 -3.10 3.99 -10.01
C THR A 14 -3.45 2.51 -9.83
N ILE A 15 -2.48 1.61 -9.92
CA ILE A 15 -2.71 0.18 -9.66
C ILE A 15 -3.16 -0.02 -8.22
N ARG A 16 -2.50 0.64 -7.25
CA ARG A 16 -2.83 0.54 -5.83
C ARG A 16 -4.27 1.00 -5.53
N SER A 17 -4.75 2.07 -6.16
CA SER A 17 -6.11 2.57 -5.93
C SER A 17 -7.16 1.57 -6.43
N TYR A 18 -6.93 0.92 -7.58
CA TYR A 18 -7.80 -0.15 -8.05
C TYR A 18 -7.77 -1.36 -7.11
N LEU A 19 -6.59 -1.85 -6.73
CA LEU A 19 -6.48 -3.01 -5.85
C LEU A 19 -7.16 -2.80 -4.49
N LYS A 20 -7.17 -1.57 -3.95
CA LYS A 20 -7.84 -1.25 -2.68
C LYS A 20 -9.36 -1.45 -2.70
N LEU A 21 -9.97 -1.50 -3.89
CA LEU A 21 -11.42 -1.63 -4.06
C LEU A 21 -11.90 -3.07 -4.23
N TYR A 22 -10.99 -4.03 -4.38
CA TYR A 22 -11.30 -5.43 -4.68
C TYR A 22 -10.64 -6.37 -3.69
N THR A 23 -11.28 -7.51 -3.42
CA THR A 23 -10.69 -8.63 -2.68
C THR A 23 -10.02 -9.63 -3.63
N THR A 24 -10.60 -9.78 -4.83
CA THR A 24 -10.05 -10.55 -5.94
C THR A 24 -10.31 -9.80 -7.24
N LEU A 25 -9.37 -9.84 -8.19
CA LEU A 25 -9.48 -9.11 -9.45
C LEU A 25 -8.78 -9.86 -10.59
N PRO A 26 -9.49 -10.22 -11.68
CA PRO A 26 -8.85 -10.80 -12.86
C PRO A 26 -7.86 -9.81 -13.51
N LEU A 27 -6.71 -10.31 -13.97
CA LEU A 27 -5.70 -9.49 -14.66
C LEU A 27 -6.27 -8.78 -15.89
N SER A 28 -7.12 -9.47 -16.66
CA SER A 28 -7.79 -8.91 -17.84
C SER A 28 -8.65 -7.68 -17.50
N LYS A 29 -9.32 -7.70 -16.36
CA LYS A 29 -10.17 -6.59 -15.91
C LYS A 29 -9.34 -5.40 -15.45
N LEU A 30 -8.26 -5.66 -14.72
CA LEU A 30 -7.32 -4.60 -14.33
C LEU A 30 -6.62 -3.98 -15.55
N ALA A 31 -6.22 -4.81 -16.53
CA ALA A 31 -5.65 -4.34 -17.79
C ALA A 31 -6.65 -3.46 -18.55
N SER A 32 -7.92 -3.85 -18.63
CA SER A 32 -8.97 -3.03 -19.23
C SER A 32 -9.20 -1.69 -18.52
N PHE A 33 -9.00 -1.61 -17.20
CA PHE A 33 -9.12 -0.35 -16.44
C PHE A 33 -7.94 0.61 -16.66
N ILE A 34 -6.74 0.07 -16.90
CA ILE A 34 -5.51 0.85 -17.01
C ILE A 34 -5.25 1.29 -18.45
N TYR A 35 -5.34 0.35 -19.39
CA TYR A 35 -5.00 0.57 -20.80
C TYR A 35 -6.24 0.87 -21.66
N GLY A 36 -7.43 0.79 -21.08
CA GLY A 36 -8.70 0.94 -21.79
C GLY A 36 -9.12 -0.32 -22.55
N GLN A 37 -10.30 -0.28 -23.17
CA GLN A 37 -10.68 -1.28 -24.15
C GLN A 37 -9.98 -0.96 -25.46
N ASP A 38 -8.73 -1.40 -25.54
CA ASP A 38 -7.89 -1.18 -26.70
C ASP A 38 -8.54 -1.84 -27.93
N ARG A 39 -8.90 -1.04 -28.94
CA ARG A 39 -9.45 -1.53 -30.21
C ARG A 39 -8.37 -2.15 -31.11
N SER A 40 -7.11 -2.13 -30.65
CA SER A 40 -5.91 -2.58 -31.37
C SER A 40 -5.69 -4.10 -31.34
N GLY A 41 -6.42 -4.85 -30.51
CA GLY A 41 -6.46 -6.32 -30.55
C GLY A 41 -5.50 -7.06 -29.62
N ASP A 42 -4.47 -6.43 -29.08
CA ASP A 42 -3.40 -7.12 -28.34
C ASP A 42 -3.57 -7.05 -26.81
N MET A 43 -4.69 -7.57 -26.29
CA MET A 43 -4.95 -7.60 -24.84
C MET A 43 -3.90 -8.41 -24.07
N GLU A 44 -3.31 -9.44 -24.69
CA GLU A 44 -2.28 -10.28 -24.09
C GLU A 44 -0.99 -9.50 -23.78
N LYS A 45 -0.58 -8.58 -24.67
CA LYS A 45 0.57 -7.70 -24.45
C LYS A 45 0.33 -6.75 -23.27
N ASN A 46 -0.87 -6.17 -23.18
CA ASN A 46 -1.25 -5.28 -22.08
C ASN A 46 -1.23 -6.01 -20.72
N ILE A 47 -1.63 -7.29 -20.70
CA ILE A 47 -1.57 -8.14 -19.50
C ILE A 47 -0.11 -8.40 -19.10
N GLU A 48 0.78 -8.66 -20.06
CA GLU A 48 2.20 -8.89 -19.76
C GLU A 48 2.89 -7.61 -19.24
N GLU A 49 2.61 -6.45 -19.83
CA GLU A 49 3.07 -5.17 -19.29
C GLU A 49 2.53 -4.90 -17.89
N LEU A 50 1.28 -5.25 -17.63
CA LEU A 50 0.68 -5.15 -16.30
C LEU A 50 1.38 -6.07 -15.28
N ARG A 51 1.76 -7.29 -15.66
CA ARG A 51 2.52 -8.21 -14.80
C ARG A 51 3.85 -7.62 -14.38
N ILE A 52 4.56 -6.98 -15.32
CA ILE A 52 5.82 -6.27 -15.02
C ILE A 52 5.56 -5.14 -14.02
N HIS A 53 4.52 -4.33 -14.23
CA HIS A 53 4.16 -3.27 -13.29
C HIS A 53 3.78 -3.78 -11.89
N LEU A 54 3.04 -4.89 -11.81
CA LEU A 54 2.68 -5.55 -10.54
C LEU A 54 3.93 -6.10 -9.83
N LEU A 55 4.89 -6.66 -10.57
CA LEU A 55 6.16 -7.11 -10.02
C LEU A 55 6.98 -5.93 -9.46
N CYS A 56 7.08 -4.83 -10.22
CA CYS A 56 7.72 -3.60 -9.76
C CYS A 56 7.03 -3.03 -8.51
N PHE A 57 5.69 -3.06 -8.47
CA PHE A 57 4.91 -2.63 -7.31
C PHE A 57 5.28 -3.47 -6.07
N LYS A 58 5.25 -4.80 -6.18
CA LYS A 58 5.59 -5.70 -5.08
C LYS A 58 7.03 -5.53 -4.58
N HIS A 59 7.98 -5.27 -5.50
CA HIS A 59 9.37 -5.00 -5.13
C HIS A 59 9.51 -3.65 -4.40
N LYS A 60 8.93 -2.58 -4.93
CA LYS A 60 9.05 -1.22 -4.38
C LYS A 60 8.25 -1.01 -3.09
N MET A 61 7.32 -1.89 -2.76
CA MET A 61 6.61 -1.86 -1.47
C MET A 61 7.45 -2.35 -0.29
N LYS A 62 8.58 -3.03 -0.55
CA LYS A 62 9.49 -3.54 0.47
C LYS A 62 10.65 -2.56 0.64
N ASN A 63 10.77 -1.99 1.83
CA ASN A 63 11.91 -1.16 2.20
C ASN A 63 12.73 -1.85 3.28
N ILE A 64 14.04 -1.69 3.22
CA ILE A 64 14.93 -2.09 4.30
C ILE A 64 14.74 -1.05 5.40
N VAL A 65 14.15 -1.49 6.51
CA VAL A 65 13.99 -0.66 7.69
C VAL A 65 14.85 -1.22 8.80
N TRP A 66 15.50 -0.32 9.52
CA TRP A 66 16.20 -0.66 10.75
C TRP A 66 15.15 -0.97 11.82
N THR A 67 15.16 -2.19 12.36
CA THR A 67 14.19 -2.62 13.37
C THR A 67 14.80 -2.65 14.76
N LYS A 68 15.95 -3.33 14.94
CA LYS A 68 16.69 -3.45 16.20
C LYS A 68 18.16 -3.77 15.91
N GLY A 69 19.09 -3.25 16.73
CA GLY A 69 20.52 -3.58 16.66
C GLY A 69 21.41 -2.46 17.21
N THR A 70 22.73 -2.67 17.27
CA THR A 70 23.72 -1.60 17.51
C THR A 70 24.31 -1.07 16.21
N SER A 71 24.18 -1.84 15.12
CA SER A 71 24.63 -1.48 13.79
C SER A 71 23.51 -0.81 13.00
N GLY A 72 23.74 0.43 12.54
CA GLY A 72 22.81 1.15 11.66
C GLY A 72 22.76 0.60 10.22
N LEU A 73 23.59 -0.40 9.90
CA LEU A 73 23.67 -1.05 8.59
C LEU A 73 22.83 -2.34 8.52
N GLU A 74 22.35 -2.84 9.65
CA GLU A 74 21.48 -4.01 9.70
C GLU A 74 20.02 -3.57 9.54
N GLY A 75 19.31 -4.16 8.58
CA GLY A 75 17.91 -3.86 8.36
C GLY A 75 17.15 -5.08 7.87
N SER A 76 15.88 -5.17 8.27
CA SER A 76 14.96 -6.19 7.78
C SER A 76 14.06 -5.58 6.71
N PHE A 77 13.76 -6.33 5.65
CA PHE A 77 12.71 -5.91 4.71
C PHE A 77 11.37 -5.86 5.45
N GLN A 78 10.80 -4.66 5.58
CA GLN A 78 9.40 -4.50 5.95
C GLN A 78 8.62 -3.90 4.81
N SER A 79 7.36 -4.32 4.74
CA SER A 79 6.38 -3.70 3.85
C SER A 79 5.58 -2.71 4.68
N ASP A 80 5.68 -1.42 4.38
CA ASP A 80 4.88 -0.37 5.03
C ASP A 80 3.49 -0.21 4.37
N SER A 81 3.24 -0.99 3.32
CA SER A 81 1.98 -0.89 2.59
C SER A 81 0.85 -1.61 3.32
N GLU A 82 -0.28 -0.91 3.48
CA GLU A 82 -1.56 -1.42 4.00
C GLU A 82 -2.23 -2.47 3.09
N LEU A 83 -1.56 -2.92 2.04
CA LEU A 83 -2.11 -3.84 1.06
C LEU A 83 -1.02 -4.83 0.66
N ASP A 84 -1.35 -6.11 0.62
CA ASP A 84 -0.53 -7.17 0.01
C ASP A 84 -1.37 -7.92 -1.02
N PHE A 85 -0.72 -8.55 -1.98
CA PHE A 85 -1.40 -9.34 -2.98
C PHE A 85 -0.51 -10.45 -3.52
N TYR A 86 -1.17 -11.49 -4.04
CA TYR A 86 -0.54 -12.52 -4.84
C TYR A 86 -1.36 -12.76 -6.11
N ILE A 87 -0.72 -13.37 -7.10
CA ILE A 87 -1.36 -13.72 -8.36
C ILE A 87 -1.46 -15.23 -8.38
N ASP A 88 -2.69 -15.75 -8.54
CA ASP A 88 -2.95 -17.16 -8.80
C ASP A 88 -3.51 -17.28 -10.21
N ASN A 89 -2.74 -17.91 -11.10
CA ASN A 89 -2.99 -17.94 -12.55
C ASN A 89 -3.21 -16.53 -13.12
N ASP A 90 -4.46 -16.17 -13.42
CA ASP A 90 -4.85 -14.84 -13.92
C ASP A 90 -5.75 -14.06 -12.95
N MET A 91 -5.80 -14.46 -11.69
CA MET A 91 -6.54 -13.80 -10.61
C MET A 91 -5.59 -13.17 -9.60
N ILE A 92 -5.76 -11.88 -9.35
CA ILE A 92 -5.07 -11.17 -8.26
C ILE A 92 -5.89 -11.36 -6.99
N HIS A 93 -5.28 -11.90 -5.95
CA HIS A 93 -5.85 -11.98 -4.60
C HIS A 93 -5.26 -10.89 -3.74
N ILE A 94 -6.11 -10.02 -3.21
CA ILE A 94 -5.73 -8.85 -2.42
C ILE A 94 -6.03 -9.14 -0.94
N ALA A 95 -5.04 -8.91 -0.08
CA ALA A 95 -5.14 -9.00 1.37
C ALA A 95 -4.86 -7.62 2.00
N ASP A 96 -5.72 -7.22 2.93
CA ASP A 96 -5.43 -6.08 3.79
C ASP A 96 -4.42 -6.52 4.86
N THR A 97 -3.27 -5.86 4.89
CA THR A 97 -2.21 -6.13 5.89
C THR A 97 -2.38 -5.29 7.15
N LYS A 98 -3.30 -4.33 7.14
CA LYS A 98 -3.57 -3.47 8.28
C LYS A 98 -4.37 -4.25 9.32
N VAL A 99 -3.64 -4.77 10.31
CA VAL A 99 -4.28 -5.29 11.52
C VAL A 99 -4.83 -4.09 12.29
N ALA A 100 -6.17 -3.98 12.33
CA ALA A 100 -6.80 -2.99 13.20
C ALA A 100 -6.37 -3.27 14.64
N PRO A 101 -5.88 -2.26 15.38
CA PRO A 101 -5.60 -2.42 16.81
C PRO A 101 -6.86 -2.94 17.52
N PRO A 102 -6.73 -3.75 18.58
CA PRO A 102 -7.86 -4.15 19.40
C PRO A 102 -8.68 -2.92 19.80
N TYR A 103 -9.92 -2.84 19.30
CA TYR A 103 -10.72 -1.61 19.32
C TYR A 103 -10.86 -1.02 20.73
N GLY A 104 -11.12 -1.88 21.73
CA GLY A 104 -11.32 -1.44 23.12
C GLY A 104 -10.11 -0.71 23.70
N ASP A 105 -8.93 -1.34 23.66
CA ASP A 105 -7.70 -0.78 24.25
C ASP A 105 -7.21 0.45 23.47
N PHE A 106 -7.37 0.47 22.15
CA PHE A 106 -7.10 1.67 21.36
C PHE A 106 -8.03 2.84 21.72
N PHE A 107 -9.34 2.58 21.87
CA PHE A 107 -10.33 3.60 22.18
C PHE A 107 -10.14 4.18 23.58
N ILE A 108 -9.93 3.33 24.59
CA ILE A 108 -9.67 3.74 25.98
C ILE A 108 -8.44 4.65 26.06
N ARG A 109 -7.33 4.28 25.41
CA ARG A 109 -6.13 5.13 25.38
C ARG A 109 -6.36 6.48 24.72
N LYS A 110 -7.23 6.55 23.70
CA LYS A 110 -7.57 7.81 23.04
C LYS A 110 -8.41 8.72 23.94
N ILE A 111 -9.35 8.15 24.70
CA ILE A 111 -10.11 8.90 25.72
C ILE A 111 -9.17 9.47 26.77
N HIS A 112 -8.28 8.67 27.35
CA HIS A 112 -7.34 9.15 28.36
C HIS A 112 -6.42 10.26 27.83
N LYS A 113 -5.90 10.11 26.59
CA LYS A 113 -5.12 11.18 25.95
C LYS A 113 -5.94 12.45 25.75
N PHE A 114 -7.21 12.33 25.38
CA PHE A 114 -8.10 13.48 25.19
C PHE A 114 -8.35 14.20 26.52
N ASP A 115 -8.65 13.48 27.60
CA ASP A 115 -8.83 14.04 28.93
C ASP A 115 -7.58 14.77 29.44
N GLU A 116 -6.40 14.19 29.22
CA GLU A 116 -5.14 14.82 29.59
C GLU A 116 -4.91 16.14 28.82
N LEU A 117 -5.22 16.14 27.52
CA LEU A 117 -5.13 17.31 26.66
C LEU A 117 -6.10 18.40 27.13
N ASN A 118 -7.34 18.01 27.45
CA ASN A 118 -8.38 18.93 27.88
C ASN A 118 -8.02 19.57 29.23
N ARG A 119 -7.49 18.78 30.18
CA ARG A 119 -6.95 19.29 31.44
C ARG A 119 -5.86 20.32 31.20
N LYS A 120 -4.85 20.02 30.39
CA LYS A 120 -3.77 20.97 30.04
C LYS A 120 -4.33 22.27 29.47
N LEU A 121 -5.30 22.17 28.56
CA LEU A 121 -5.94 23.31 27.92
C LEU A 121 -6.71 24.20 28.91
N HIS A 122 -7.38 23.59 29.90
CA HIS A 122 -8.02 24.32 31.00
C HIS A 122 -7.00 25.04 31.89
N TYR A 123 -5.86 24.42 32.19
CA TYR A 123 -4.79 25.09 32.95
C TYR A 123 -4.18 26.28 32.20
N THR A 124 -4.08 26.21 30.86
CA THR A 124 -3.54 27.33 30.06
C THR A 124 -4.53 28.47 29.86
N LYS A 125 -5.85 28.21 29.91
CA LYS A 125 -6.91 29.24 29.80
C LYS A 125 -7.14 30.06 31.08
N ILE A 126 -6.56 29.65 32.20
CA ILE A 126 -6.70 30.31 33.51
C ILE A 126 -5.53 31.28 33.80
N GLN A 127 -4.54 31.37 32.90
CA GLN A 127 -3.57 32.48 32.83
C GLN A 127 -3.99 33.50 31.78
#